data_AF-A0A1I5CG97-F1
#
_entry.id   AF-A0A1I5CG97-F1
#
_cell.length_a   1.000
_cell.length_b   1.000
_cell.length_c   1.000
_cell.angle_alpha   90.00
_cell.angle_beta   90.00
_cell.angle_gamma   90.00
#
_symmetry.space_group_name_H-M   'P 1'
#
loop_
_entity.id
_entity.type
_entity.pdbx_description
1 polymer ?
#
loop_
_entity_poly.entity_id
_entity_poly.type
_entity_poly.pdbx_seq_one_letter_code
_entity_poly.pdbx_strand_id
1 'polypeptide(L)'
;MKHELLLLCLMAHFAGDYYLQTKHLAKIKDNVFKGVVQHSFIYCIPFLFIWFLLGLDGSLWRTLLFICIIHFIIDSVKFLYKVKIIKKIKKKYLVLRESTLYLADQSLHLISIIIICFINRNLKIKPVFSVEAFFQYLNIDSHKLFRWILLMLIIGKPINISFKKLFTGLKPSDPLISQYSGSEFKLSVTAADTSMDMNRKTIIGIENKNAGQYIGFLERILIAIFLSIGQYASIGFIMTAKSIARYDKISKSQEFAEYYLVGTLASLIAALVTYFFIFTLL
;
A
#
# COMPACT_ATOMS: atom_id res chain seq x y z
N MET A 1 21.01 -16.24 -4.34
CA MET A 1 22.19 -15.51 -3.82
C MET A 1 22.40 -14.10 -4.36
N LYS A 2 22.44 -13.80 -5.68
CA LYS A 2 22.77 -12.44 -6.17
C LYS A 2 21.78 -11.30 -5.79
N HIS A 3 20.54 -11.63 -5.41
CA HIS A 3 19.50 -10.63 -5.08
C HIS A 3 18.90 -10.78 -3.68
N GLU A 4 19.46 -11.64 -2.82
CA GLU A 4 18.89 -11.92 -1.48
C GLU A 4 18.85 -10.68 -0.59
N LEU A 5 19.89 -9.85 -0.63
CA LEU A 5 19.92 -8.59 0.12
C LEU A 5 18.78 -7.66 -0.31
N LEU A 6 18.54 -7.53 -1.62
CA LEU A 6 17.48 -6.68 -2.14
C LEU A 6 16.10 -7.21 -1.75
N LEU A 7 15.89 -8.53 -1.86
CA LEU A 7 14.64 -9.18 -1.45
C LEU A 7 14.30 -8.90 0.02
N LEU A 8 15.27 -9.10 0.91
CA LEU A 8 15.12 -8.85 2.35
C LEU A 8 14.86 -7.37 2.65
N CYS A 9 15.61 -6.46 2.04
CA CYS A 9 15.43 -5.02 2.22
C CYS A 9 14.07 -4.53 1.72
N LEU A 10 13.58 -5.04 0.59
CA LEU A 10 12.24 -4.70 0.08
C LEU A 10 11.15 -5.23 1.01
N MET A 11 11.29 -6.45 1.53
CA MET A 11 10.35 -6.99 2.53
C MET A 11 10.29 -6.10 3.77
N ALA A 12 11.45 -5.72 4.33
CA ALA A 12 11.52 -4.83 5.49
C ALA A 12 10.92 -3.45 5.19
N HIS A 13 11.22 -2.87 4.02
CA HIS A 13 10.68 -1.59 3.60
C HIS A 13 9.15 -1.60 3.53
N PHE A 14 8.56 -2.54 2.80
CA PHE A 14 7.10 -2.62 2.68
C PHE A 14 6.43 -2.93 4.02
N ALA A 15 7.02 -3.81 4.83
CA ALA A 15 6.53 -4.09 6.18
C ALA A 15 6.53 -2.82 7.06
N GLY A 16 7.65 -2.08 7.07
CA GLY A 16 7.81 -0.86 7.86
C GLY A 16 6.89 0.28 7.41
N ASP A 17 6.92 0.62 6.12
CA ASP A 17 6.24 1.81 5.60
C ASP A 17 4.71 1.64 5.48
N TYR A 18 4.22 0.42 5.24
CA TYR A 18 2.80 0.16 5.00
C TYR A 18 2.10 -0.63 6.10
N TYR A 19 2.77 -1.61 6.69
CA TYR A 19 2.12 -2.52 7.64
C TYR A 19 2.24 -2.04 9.08
N LEU A 20 3.43 -1.59 9.48
CA LEU A 20 3.68 -1.02 10.81
C LEU A 20 3.28 0.45 10.93
N GLN A 21 3.22 1.19 9.83
CA GLN A 21 2.68 2.56 9.83
C GLN A 21 1.15 2.55 10.01
N THR A 22 0.68 3.11 11.12
CA THR A 22 -0.76 3.23 11.39
C THR A 22 -1.37 4.42 10.62
N LYS A 23 -2.68 4.34 10.31
CA LYS A 23 -3.43 5.45 9.67
C LYS A 23 -3.35 6.75 10.48
N HIS A 24 -3.35 6.63 11.80
CA HIS A 24 -3.21 7.75 12.72
C HIS A 24 -1.83 8.40 12.62
N LEU A 25 -0.76 7.58 12.66
CA LEU A 25 0.61 8.07 12.53
C LEU A 25 0.85 8.77 11.19
N ALA A 26 0.32 8.20 10.09
CA ALA A 26 0.40 8.83 8.78
C ALA A 26 -0.23 10.24 8.75
N LYS A 27 -1.34 10.46 9.46
CA LYS A 27 -2.01 11.77 9.56
C LYS A 27 -1.21 12.77 10.40
N ILE A 28 -0.55 12.31 11.47
CA ILE A 28 0.33 13.16 12.29
C ILE A 28 1.56 13.57 11.49
N LYS A 29 2.18 12.62 10.76
CA LYS A 29 3.38 12.84 9.93
C LYS A 29 3.21 13.98 8.92
N ASP A 30 1.99 14.18 8.43
CA ASP A 30 1.67 15.25 7.48
C ASP A 30 1.66 16.66 8.10
N ASN A 31 1.58 16.78 9.42
CA ASN A 31 1.35 18.05 10.11
C ASN A 31 2.44 18.38 11.14
N VAL A 32 3.03 17.38 11.78
CA VAL A 32 3.98 17.54 12.87
C VAL A 32 5.23 16.71 12.58
N PHE A 33 6.40 17.35 12.62
CA PHE A 33 7.68 16.67 12.36
C PHE A 33 7.96 15.53 13.34
N LYS A 34 7.48 15.63 14.59
CA LYS A 34 7.51 14.53 15.56
C LYS A 34 6.91 13.23 15.00
N GLY A 35 5.88 13.32 14.14
CA GLY A 35 5.30 12.15 13.46
C GLY A 35 6.27 11.51 12.46
N VAL A 36 7.09 12.29 11.76
CA VAL A 36 8.16 11.78 10.88
C VAL A 36 9.18 11.01 11.70
N VAL A 37 9.63 11.57 12.83
CA VAL A 37 10.61 10.93 13.71
C VAL A 37 10.06 9.62 14.29
N GLN A 38 8.82 9.63 14.81
CA GLN A 38 8.17 8.42 15.33
C GLN A 38 8.05 7.32 14.28
N HIS A 39 7.64 7.68 13.06
CA HIS A 39 7.57 6.73 11.95
C HIS A 39 8.94 6.16 11.60
N SER A 40 9.99 6.98 11.59
CA SER A 40 11.34 6.53 11.26
C SER A 40 11.87 5.49 12.26
N PHE A 41 11.58 5.63 13.55
CA PHE A 41 11.90 4.61 14.54
C PHE A 41 11.14 3.30 14.32
N ILE A 42 9.84 3.38 14.01
CA ILE A 42 9.02 2.19 13.71
C ILE A 42 9.50 1.52 12.43
N TYR A 43 9.89 2.30 11.42
CA TYR A 43 10.42 1.82 10.14
C TYR A 43 11.71 1.01 10.32
N CYS A 44 12.53 1.30 11.32
CA CYS A 44 13.74 0.53 11.61
C CYS A 44 13.46 -0.89 12.13
N ILE A 45 12.26 -1.17 12.69
CA ILE A 45 11.97 -2.44 13.39
C ILE A 45 12.14 -3.67 12.48
N PRO A 46 11.58 -3.72 11.25
CA PRO A 46 11.77 -4.86 10.36
C PRO A 46 13.23 -5.06 9.95
N PHE A 47 14.00 -3.98 9.80
CA PHE A 47 15.43 -4.06 9.48
C PHE A 47 16.24 -4.62 10.65
N LEU A 48 15.95 -4.21 11.88
CA LEU A 48 16.56 -4.78 13.08
C LEU A 48 16.22 -6.27 13.24
N PHE A 49 14.99 -6.66 12.93
CA PHE A 49 14.57 -8.05 12.95
C PHE A 49 15.33 -8.90 11.93
N ILE A 50 15.51 -8.41 10.70
CA ILE A 50 16.33 -9.08 9.68
C ILE A 50 17.80 -9.19 10.14
N TRP A 51 18.36 -8.12 10.71
CA TRP A 51 19.73 -8.15 11.20
C TRP A 51 19.93 -9.20 12.30
N PHE A 52 18.97 -9.32 13.22
CA PHE A 52 18.95 -10.34 14.25
C PHE A 52 18.91 -11.77 13.68
N LEU A 53 18.01 -12.04 12.72
CA LEU A 53 17.88 -13.37 12.09
C LEU A 53 19.12 -13.80 11.28
N LEU A 54 19.97 -12.84 10.90
CA LEU A 54 21.20 -13.06 10.15
C LEU A 54 22.46 -13.01 11.03
N GLY A 55 22.30 -13.22 12.34
CA GLY A 55 23.42 -13.46 13.25
C GLY A 55 24.21 -12.20 13.62
N LEU A 56 23.57 -11.03 13.51
CA LEU A 56 24.17 -9.75 13.88
C LEU A 56 25.47 -9.43 13.13
N ASP A 57 25.55 -9.81 11.86
CA ASP A 57 26.73 -9.57 11.02
C ASP A 57 27.15 -8.09 11.03
N GLY A 58 28.43 -7.85 11.36
CA GLY A 58 29.06 -6.53 11.47
C GLY A 58 29.16 -5.76 10.15
N SER A 59 29.01 -6.41 9.00
CA SER A 59 29.00 -5.79 7.68
C SER A 59 27.60 -5.37 7.25
N LEU A 60 26.58 -6.14 7.65
CA LEU A 60 25.19 -5.95 7.22
C LEU A 60 24.53 -4.74 7.90
N TRP A 61 24.76 -4.52 9.20
CA TRP A 61 24.09 -3.44 9.94
C TRP A 61 24.34 -2.05 9.34
N ARG A 62 25.53 -1.81 8.78
CA ARG A 62 25.85 -0.53 8.11
C ARG A 62 24.94 -0.29 6.91
N THR A 63 24.70 -1.33 6.11
CA THR A 63 23.82 -1.26 4.94
C THR A 63 22.38 -0.98 5.37
N LEU A 64 21.88 -1.72 6.36
CA LEU A 64 20.51 -1.57 6.86
C LEU A 64 20.30 -0.19 7.52
N LEU A 65 21.26 0.26 8.34
CA LEU A 65 21.25 1.58 8.95
C LEU A 65 21.23 2.69 7.90
N PHE A 66 22.03 2.56 6.84
CA PHE A 66 22.06 3.55 5.76
C PHE A 66 20.72 3.65 5.03
N ILE A 67 20.01 2.53 4.81
CA ILE A 67 18.65 2.52 4.26
C ILE A 67 17.69 3.28 5.19
N CYS A 68 17.75 3.06 6.51
CA CYS A 68 16.92 3.77 7.48
C CYS A 68 17.21 5.27 7.51
N ILE A 69 18.49 5.67 7.43
CA ILE A 69 18.88 7.09 7.36
C ILE A 69 18.33 7.74 6.09
N ILE A 70 18.47 7.09 4.94
CA ILE A 70 17.95 7.62 3.68
C ILE A 70 16.43 7.73 3.70
N HIS A 71 15.71 6.74 4.26
CA HIS A 71 14.26 6.83 4.49
C HIS A 71 13.89 8.07 5.32
N PHE A 72 14.55 8.27 6.47
CA PHE A 72 14.32 9.44 7.31
C PHE A 72 14.57 10.76 6.57
N ILE A 73 15.64 10.84 5.77
CA ILE A 73 15.95 12.03 4.96
C ILE A 73 14.84 12.29 3.94
N ILE A 74 14.40 11.28 3.18
CA ILE A 74 13.36 11.42 2.16
C ILE A 74 12.05 11.90 2.80
N ASP A 75 11.62 11.26 3.88
CA ASP A 75 10.39 11.63 4.60
C ASP A 75 10.47 13.04 5.21
N SER A 76 11.64 13.45 5.70
CA SER A 76 11.89 14.81 6.21
C SER A 76 11.80 15.87 5.12
N VAL A 77 12.43 15.62 3.95
CA VAL A 77 12.36 16.52 2.78
C VAL A 77 10.91 16.65 2.30
N LYS A 78 10.17 15.54 2.21
CA LYS A 78 8.76 15.53 1.85
C LYS A 78 7.90 16.33 2.83
N PHE A 79 8.13 16.20 4.14
CA PHE A 79 7.43 16.98 5.15
C PHE A 79 7.66 18.48 4.95
N LEU A 80 8.92 18.91 4.78
CA LEU A 80 9.27 20.30 4.56
C LEU A 80 8.61 20.86 3.30
N TYR A 81 8.59 20.08 2.21
CA TYR A 81 7.90 20.43 0.97
C TYR A 81 6.39 20.61 1.21
N LYS A 82 5.74 19.68 1.93
CA LYS A 82 4.31 19.73 2.20
C LYS A 82 3.92 20.94 3.05
N VAL A 83 4.69 21.25 4.10
CA VAL A 83 4.40 22.38 4.99
C VAL A 83 4.62 23.72 4.30
N LYS A 84 5.72 23.90 3.54
CA LYS A 84 6.07 25.21 2.95
C LYS A 84 5.28 25.54 1.69
N ILE A 85 5.05 24.56 0.82
CA ILE A 85 4.51 24.79 -0.53
C ILE A 85 3.04 24.39 -0.59
N ILE A 86 2.71 23.15 -0.21
CA ILE A 86 1.37 22.59 -0.48
C ILE A 86 0.28 23.28 0.32
N LYS A 87 0.54 23.65 1.59
CA LYS A 87 -0.45 24.35 2.43
C LYS A 87 -0.87 25.72 1.90
N LYS A 88 -0.14 26.30 0.93
CA LYS A 88 -0.44 27.61 0.32
C LYS A 88 -1.23 27.54 -1.00
N ILE A 89 -1.52 26.33 -1.52
CA ILE A 89 -2.07 26.14 -2.87
C ILE A 89 -3.60 25.99 -2.86
N LYS A 90 -4.26 26.45 -3.94
CA LYS A 90 -5.72 26.28 -4.16
C LYS A 90 -6.12 24.79 -4.20
N LYS A 91 -7.28 24.46 -3.59
CA LYS A 91 -7.81 23.09 -3.41
C LYS A 91 -7.87 22.24 -4.70
N LYS A 92 -8.14 22.83 -5.87
CA LYS A 92 -8.21 22.09 -7.15
C LYS A 92 -6.86 21.47 -7.57
N TYR A 93 -5.74 22.16 -7.34
CA TYR A 93 -4.39 21.67 -7.68
C TYR A 93 -3.79 20.78 -6.59
N LEU A 94 -4.40 20.76 -5.40
CA LEU A 94 -3.94 20.01 -4.24
C LEU A 94 -3.94 18.51 -4.52
N VAL A 95 -5.04 17.96 -5.06
CA VAL A 95 -5.21 16.52 -5.31
C VAL A 95 -4.15 15.99 -6.28
N LEU A 96 -3.90 16.70 -7.38
CA LEU A 96 -2.91 16.30 -8.38
C LEU A 96 -1.50 16.31 -7.78
N ARG A 97 -1.14 17.36 -7.02
CA ARG A 97 0.18 17.48 -6.38
C ARG A 97 0.39 16.49 -5.25
N GLU A 98 -0.65 16.14 -4.48
CA GLU A 98 -0.54 15.11 -3.45
C GLU A 98 -0.28 13.73 -4.05
N SER A 99 -0.89 13.44 -5.21
CA SER A 99 -0.67 12.19 -5.95
C SER A 99 0.75 12.10 -6.51
N THR A 100 1.24 13.17 -7.15
CA THR A 100 2.62 13.19 -7.69
C THR A 100 3.67 13.17 -6.58
N LEU A 101 3.45 13.88 -5.46
CA LEU A 101 4.35 13.85 -4.31
C LEU A 101 4.41 12.45 -3.71
N TYR A 102 3.29 11.74 -3.62
CA TYR A 102 3.26 10.36 -3.17
C TYR A 102 4.06 9.43 -4.11
N LEU A 103 3.88 9.53 -5.43
CA LEU A 103 4.64 8.72 -6.38
C LEU A 103 6.15 8.99 -6.32
N ALA A 104 6.53 10.27 -6.27
CA ALA A 104 7.93 10.67 -6.18
C ALA A 104 8.57 10.12 -4.90
N ASP A 105 7.89 10.26 -3.77
CA ASP A 105 8.31 9.73 -2.47
C ASP A 105 8.55 8.21 -2.51
N GLN A 106 7.58 7.44 -2.99
CA GLN A 106 7.71 5.98 -3.07
C GLN A 106 8.81 5.55 -4.06
N SER A 107 8.95 6.27 -5.17
CA SER A 107 10.01 6.00 -6.15
C SER A 107 11.40 6.26 -5.55
N LEU A 108 11.60 7.36 -4.82
CA LEU A 108 12.87 7.68 -4.17
C LEU A 108 13.27 6.63 -3.12
N HIS A 109 12.31 6.15 -2.33
CA HIS A 109 12.56 5.07 -1.38
C HIS A 109 12.98 3.77 -2.08
N LEU A 110 12.25 3.34 -3.12
CA LEU A 110 12.59 2.11 -3.83
C LEU A 110 13.92 2.21 -4.58
N ILE A 111 14.15 3.32 -5.31
CA ILE A 111 15.40 3.57 -6.05
C ILE A 111 16.59 3.59 -5.08
N SER A 112 16.48 4.26 -3.94
CA SER A 112 17.57 4.30 -2.96
C SER A 112 17.89 2.91 -2.41
N ILE A 113 16.89 2.10 -2.09
CA ILE A 113 17.10 0.71 -1.64
C ILE A 113 17.82 -0.10 -2.73
N ILE A 114 17.37 -0.01 -3.98
CA ILE A 114 18.00 -0.72 -5.11
C ILE A 114 19.48 -0.32 -5.25
N ILE A 115 19.78 0.99 -5.23
CA ILE A 115 21.15 1.50 -5.34
C ILE A 115 22.02 1.01 -4.18
N ILE A 116 21.54 1.12 -2.94
CA ILE A 116 22.29 0.72 -1.75
C ILE A 116 22.57 -0.79 -1.77
N CYS A 117 21.59 -1.61 -2.12
CA CYS A 117 21.76 -3.05 -2.27
C CYS A 117 22.71 -3.40 -3.43
N PHE A 118 22.66 -2.66 -4.54
CA PHE A 118 23.55 -2.88 -5.69
C PHE A 118 25.02 -2.59 -5.36
N ILE A 119 25.29 -1.52 -4.59
CA ILE A 119 26.63 -1.18 -4.09
C ILE A 119 27.14 -2.28 -3.15
N ASN A 120 26.26 -2.83 -2.32
CA ASN A 120 26.59 -3.86 -1.32
C ASN A 120 26.35 -5.30 -1.80
N ARG A 121 26.27 -5.54 -3.11
CA ARG A 121 25.90 -6.87 -3.68
C ARG A 121 26.86 -8.01 -3.36
N ASN A 122 28.08 -7.70 -2.94
CA ASN A 122 29.11 -8.68 -2.61
C ASN A 122 29.06 -9.15 -1.15
N LEU A 123 28.16 -8.58 -0.33
CA LEU A 123 27.96 -9.03 1.05
C LEU A 123 27.41 -10.45 1.06
N LYS A 124 28.10 -11.34 1.78
CA LYS A 124 27.64 -12.73 1.98
C LYS A 124 26.67 -12.75 3.14
N ILE A 125 25.39 -12.96 2.85
CA ILE A 125 24.37 -13.15 3.88
C ILE A 125 24.43 -14.60 4.35
N LYS A 126 24.56 -14.81 5.66
CA LYS A 126 24.47 -16.12 6.29
C LYS A 126 23.39 -16.08 7.37
N PRO A 127 22.34 -16.90 7.28
CA PRO A 127 21.37 -17.01 8.36
C PRO A 127 22.02 -17.59 9.62
N VAL A 128 21.42 -17.35 10.78
CA VAL A 128 21.79 -18.06 12.02
C VAL A 128 21.52 -19.54 11.83
N PHE A 129 22.38 -20.40 12.39
CA PHE A 129 22.26 -21.86 12.33
C PHE A 129 20.84 -22.37 12.61
N SER A 130 20.16 -21.83 13.64
CA SER A 130 18.78 -22.20 13.97
C SER A 130 17.76 -21.88 12.87
N VAL A 131 17.95 -20.79 12.12
CA VAL A 131 17.08 -20.41 11.01
C VAL A 131 17.31 -21.34 9.81
N GLU A 132 18.57 -21.66 9.53
CA GLU A 132 18.92 -22.61 8.47
C GLU A 132 18.38 -24.01 8.76
N ALA A 133 18.60 -24.51 9.98
CA ALA A 133 18.08 -25.81 10.44
C ALA A 133 16.55 -25.89 10.37
N PHE A 134 15.84 -24.80 10.69
CA PHE A 134 14.38 -24.74 10.59
C PHE A 134 13.88 -24.93 9.15
N PHE A 135 14.46 -24.22 8.17
CA PHE A 135 14.05 -24.35 6.77
C PHE A 135 14.41 -25.73 6.20
N GLN A 136 15.56 -26.29 6.59
CA GLN A 136 15.96 -27.64 6.22
C GLN A 136 15.00 -28.70 6.80
N TYR A 137 14.63 -28.58 8.08
CA TYR A 137 13.69 -29.49 8.74
C TYR A 137 12.32 -29.51 8.06
N LEU A 138 11.82 -28.34 7.64
CA LEU A 138 10.53 -28.23 6.95
C LEU A 138 10.61 -28.59 5.45
N ASN A 139 11.79 -28.82 4.90
CA ASN A 139 12.02 -29.01 3.46
C ASN A 139 11.44 -27.85 2.61
N ILE A 140 11.59 -26.61 3.10
CA ILE A 140 11.08 -25.40 2.43
C ILE A 140 12.26 -24.59 1.86
N ASP A 141 12.17 -24.26 0.58
CA ASP A 141 13.06 -23.29 -0.07
C ASP A 141 12.76 -21.87 0.45
N SER A 142 13.65 -21.37 1.32
CA SER A 142 13.52 -20.07 1.97
C SER A 142 13.48 -18.90 0.97
N HIS A 143 14.21 -19.00 -0.15
CA HIS A 143 14.24 -17.97 -1.18
C HIS A 143 12.90 -17.88 -1.90
N LYS A 144 12.31 -19.02 -2.27
CA LYS A 144 10.95 -19.06 -2.83
C LYS A 144 9.91 -18.52 -1.86
N LEU A 145 9.99 -18.90 -0.58
CA LEU A 145 9.08 -18.40 0.44
C LEU A 145 9.16 -16.88 0.57
N PHE A 146 10.36 -16.31 0.63
CA PHE A 146 10.56 -14.87 0.76
C PHE A 146 10.03 -14.09 -0.45
N ARG A 147 10.18 -14.63 -1.67
CA ARG A 147 9.53 -14.05 -2.87
C ARG A 147 8.00 -14.00 -2.72
N TRP A 148 7.37 -15.08 -2.26
CA TRP A 148 5.93 -15.10 -2.00
C TRP A 148 5.50 -14.13 -0.89
N ILE A 149 6.29 -14.02 0.19
CA ILE A 149 6.01 -13.06 1.26
C ILE A 149 6.11 -11.62 0.72
N LEU A 150 7.15 -11.30 -0.06
CA LEU A 150 7.29 -9.98 -0.68
C LEU A 150 6.11 -9.68 -1.61
N LEU A 151 5.67 -10.65 -2.42
CA LEU A 151 4.50 -10.49 -3.28
C LEU A 151 3.26 -10.13 -2.45
N MET A 152 2.99 -10.88 -1.39
CA MET A 152 1.84 -10.66 -0.50
C MET A 152 1.90 -9.29 0.20
N LEU A 153 3.09 -8.84 0.59
CA LEU A 153 3.30 -7.51 1.14
C LEU A 153 2.96 -6.41 0.13
N ILE A 154 3.35 -6.56 -1.14
CA ILE A 154 3.13 -5.52 -2.16
C ILE A 154 1.67 -5.50 -2.65
N ILE A 155 1.08 -6.66 -2.93
CA ILE A 155 -0.32 -6.75 -3.42
C ILE A 155 -1.36 -6.43 -2.36
N GLY A 156 -0.98 -6.39 -1.09
CA GLY A 156 -1.88 -6.03 0.01
C GLY A 156 -2.08 -4.51 0.14
N LYS A 157 -1.51 -3.94 1.20
CA LYS A 157 -1.69 -2.51 1.53
C LYS A 157 -1.07 -1.56 0.49
N PRO A 158 0.14 -1.77 -0.04
CA PRO A 158 0.79 -0.84 -0.95
C PRO A 158 -0.02 -0.56 -2.22
N ILE A 159 -0.45 -1.60 -2.94
CA ILE A 159 -1.30 -1.41 -4.14
C ILE A 159 -2.63 -0.75 -3.78
N ASN A 160 -3.26 -1.14 -2.67
CA ASN A 160 -4.52 -0.53 -2.22
C ASN A 160 -4.39 0.97 -1.89
N ILE A 161 -3.32 1.37 -1.20
CA ILE A 161 -3.06 2.78 -0.85
C ILE A 161 -2.65 3.57 -2.08
N SER A 162 -1.82 2.97 -2.96
CA SER A 162 -1.41 3.59 -4.22
C SER A 162 -2.62 3.92 -5.08
N PHE A 163 -3.52 2.94 -5.28
CA PHE A 163 -4.75 3.15 -6.03
C PHE A 163 -5.59 4.29 -5.44
N LYS A 164 -5.82 4.27 -4.12
CA LYS A 164 -6.58 5.32 -3.44
C LYS A 164 -5.95 6.69 -3.68
N LYS A 165 -4.64 6.85 -3.49
CA LYS A 165 -3.97 8.15 -3.62
C LYS A 165 -3.99 8.66 -5.06
N LEU A 166 -3.74 7.80 -6.04
CA LEU A 166 -3.67 8.18 -7.46
C LEU A 166 -5.02 8.55 -8.05
N PHE A 167 -6.07 7.83 -7.66
CA PHE A 167 -7.39 7.94 -8.29
C PHE A 167 -8.45 8.54 -7.37
N THR A 168 -8.04 9.26 -6.30
CA THR A 168 -8.96 9.98 -5.41
C THR A 168 -9.83 10.98 -6.19
N GLY A 169 -9.27 11.64 -7.20
CA GLY A 169 -9.99 12.64 -8.01
C GLY A 169 -11.03 12.07 -8.97
N LEU A 170 -11.04 10.75 -9.20
CA LEU A 170 -12.00 10.06 -10.08
C LEU A 170 -13.13 9.38 -9.29
N LYS A 171 -13.10 9.43 -7.96
CA LYS A 171 -14.08 8.72 -7.14
C LYS A 171 -15.47 9.33 -7.37
N PRO A 172 -16.49 8.53 -7.73
CA PRO A 172 -17.80 9.06 -8.00
C PRO A 172 -18.41 9.75 -6.79
N SER A 173 -19.15 10.82 -7.06
CA SER A 173 -19.92 11.54 -6.06
C SER A 173 -20.99 10.62 -5.48
N ASP A 174 -21.05 10.49 -4.16
CA ASP A 174 -22.02 9.60 -3.52
C ASP A 174 -23.44 10.13 -3.79
N PRO A 175 -24.32 9.39 -4.50
CA PRO A 175 -25.65 9.89 -4.88
C PRO A 175 -26.48 10.31 -3.66
N LEU A 176 -26.29 9.59 -2.54
CA LEU A 176 -26.96 9.88 -1.28
C LEU A 176 -26.46 11.17 -0.61
N ILE A 177 -25.26 11.67 -0.92
CA ILE A 177 -24.76 12.95 -0.37
C ILE A 177 -25.17 14.12 -1.26
N SER A 178 -25.21 13.92 -2.58
CA SER A 178 -25.66 14.95 -3.53
C SER A 178 -27.14 15.28 -3.40
N GLN A 179 -27.99 14.32 -2.99
CA GLN A 179 -29.43 14.54 -2.85
C GLN A 179 -29.80 15.43 -1.65
N TYR A 180 -28.96 15.49 -0.61
CA TYR A 180 -29.18 16.34 0.58
C TYR A 180 -28.41 17.67 0.55
N SER A 181 -27.54 17.88 -0.43
CA SER A 181 -26.77 19.13 -0.56
C SER A 181 -27.53 20.25 -1.29
N GLY A 182 -28.71 19.95 -1.87
CA GLY A 182 -29.46 20.86 -2.74
C GLY A 182 -30.77 21.44 -2.18
N SER A 183 -31.20 21.04 -0.98
CA SER A 183 -32.37 21.63 -0.32
C SER A 183 -31.94 22.26 1.01
N GLU A 184 -32.10 23.57 1.15
CA GLU A 184 -32.15 24.22 2.47
C GLU A 184 -33.31 23.59 3.26
N PHE A 185 -33.01 22.53 4.00
CA PHE A 185 -33.95 21.95 4.93
C PHE A 185 -33.96 22.84 6.19
N LYS A 186 -34.84 23.84 6.21
CA LYS A 186 -35.25 24.52 7.45
C LYS A 186 -36.01 23.53 8.32
N LEU A 187 -35.27 22.73 9.08
CA LEU A 187 -35.86 21.88 10.10
C LEU A 187 -36.11 22.72 11.35
N SER A 188 -37.35 23.16 11.55
CA SER A 188 -37.83 23.58 12.85
C SER A 188 -37.94 22.32 13.73
N VAL A 189 -36.82 21.89 14.32
CA VAL A 189 -36.82 20.80 15.31
C VAL A 189 -37.35 21.36 16.63
N THR A 190 -38.58 21.01 16.99
CA THR A 190 -39.00 20.97 18.39
C THR A 190 -38.28 19.79 19.07
N ALA A 191 -37.75 20.05 20.26
CA ALA A 191 -36.72 19.25 20.96
C ALA A 191 -37.11 17.81 21.40
N ALA A 192 -38.17 17.21 20.88
CA ALA A 192 -38.69 15.91 21.33
C ALA A 192 -38.31 14.70 20.44
N ASP A 193 -37.90 14.89 19.17
CA ASP A 193 -37.75 13.79 18.20
C ASP A 193 -36.31 13.30 17.96
N THR A 194 -35.35 13.77 18.76
CA THR A 194 -33.90 13.66 18.48
C THR A 194 -33.29 12.27 18.67
N SER A 195 -34.00 11.30 19.28
CA SER A 195 -33.43 9.98 19.62
C SER A 195 -33.60 8.91 18.53
N MET A 196 -34.63 9.01 17.68
CA MET A 196 -34.90 8.00 16.64
C MET A 196 -34.16 8.27 15.31
N ASP A 197 -33.83 9.53 15.00
CA ASP A 197 -33.21 9.91 13.72
C ASP A 197 -31.68 9.67 13.69
N MET A 198 -31.00 9.83 14.83
CA MET A 198 -29.57 9.50 14.97
C MET A 198 -29.28 8.02 14.68
N ASN A 199 -30.22 7.12 15.00
CA ASN A 199 -29.99 5.68 14.84
C ASN A 199 -30.06 5.24 13.36
N ARG A 200 -30.89 5.90 12.53
CA ARG A 200 -31.07 5.54 11.12
C ARG A 200 -29.86 5.97 10.26
N LYS A 201 -29.26 7.12 10.56
CA LYS A 201 -27.98 7.58 9.94
C LYS A 201 -26.80 6.68 10.30
N THR A 202 -26.84 6.08 11.50
CA THR A 202 -25.82 5.16 11.98
C THR A 202 -25.93 3.79 11.28
N ILE A 203 -27.14 3.28 11.08
CA ILE A 203 -27.38 1.97 10.42
C ILE A 203 -27.06 2.01 8.91
N ILE A 204 -27.38 3.09 8.22
CA ILE A 204 -27.05 3.27 6.78
C ILE A 204 -25.54 3.58 6.59
N GLY A 205 -24.90 4.18 7.60
CA GLY A 205 -23.47 4.53 7.59
C GLY A 205 -22.50 3.38 7.92
N ILE A 206 -23.02 2.21 8.32
CA ILE A 206 -22.26 0.95 8.49
C ILE A 206 -22.36 0.11 7.21
N GLU A 207 -22.42 0.74 6.03
CA GLU A 207 -21.95 0.05 4.83
C GLU A 207 -20.48 -0.32 5.09
N ASN A 208 -20.16 -1.61 5.02
CA ASN A 208 -18.90 -2.18 5.51
C ASN A 208 -17.70 -1.52 4.78
N LYS A 209 -17.18 -0.40 5.31
CA LYS A 209 -16.26 0.56 4.65
C LYS A 209 -14.94 -0.05 4.13
N ASN A 210 -14.70 -1.34 4.41
CA ASN A 210 -13.53 -2.08 4.02
C ASN A 210 -13.79 -3.26 3.06
N ALA A 211 -15.05 -3.64 2.77
CA ALA A 211 -15.35 -4.81 1.93
C ALA A 211 -14.68 -4.73 0.54
N GLY A 212 -14.71 -3.55 -0.10
CA GLY A 212 -14.02 -3.35 -1.38
C GLY A 212 -12.49 -3.53 -1.33
N GLN A 213 -11.84 -3.24 -0.19
CA GLN A 213 -10.41 -3.45 -0.02
C GLN A 213 -10.05 -4.94 0.10
N TYR A 214 -10.91 -5.71 0.80
CA TYR A 214 -10.77 -7.15 0.90
C TYR A 214 -11.01 -7.84 -0.44
N ILE A 215 -12.07 -7.45 -1.18
CA ILE A 215 -12.35 -7.97 -2.52
C ILE A 215 -11.13 -7.76 -3.44
N GLY A 216 -10.61 -6.53 -3.51
CA GLY A 216 -9.44 -6.25 -4.34
C GLY A 216 -8.18 -7.02 -3.92
N PHE A 217 -8.00 -7.29 -2.62
CA PHE A 217 -6.89 -8.11 -2.14
C PHE A 217 -7.06 -9.58 -2.55
N LEU A 218 -8.24 -10.16 -2.38
CA LEU A 218 -8.55 -11.53 -2.79
C LEU A 218 -8.39 -11.72 -4.29
N GLU A 219 -8.84 -10.77 -5.11
CA GLU A 219 -8.65 -10.79 -6.57
C GLU A 219 -7.16 -10.87 -6.93
N ARG A 220 -6.30 -10.07 -6.30
CA ARG A 220 -4.86 -10.10 -6.58
C ARG A 220 -4.18 -11.38 -6.10
N ILE A 221 -4.65 -11.98 -5.00
CA ILE A 221 -4.19 -13.32 -4.59
C ILE A 221 -4.54 -14.35 -5.66
N LEU A 222 -5.78 -14.35 -6.17
CA LEU A 222 -6.18 -15.27 -7.23
C LEU A 222 -5.39 -15.04 -8.53
N ILE A 223 -5.16 -13.78 -8.91
CA ILE A 223 -4.29 -13.44 -10.04
C ILE A 223 -2.89 -14.01 -9.83
N ALA A 224 -2.29 -13.82 -8.66
CA ALA A 224 -0.96 -14.34 -8.34
C ALA A 224 -0.89 -15.88 -8.40
N ILE A 225 -1.91 -16.57 -7.89
CA ILE A 225 -2.02 -18.03 -7.96
C ILE A 225 -2.12 -18.46 -9.42
N PHE A 226 -3.01 -17.87 -10.22
CA PHE A 226 -3.17 -18.24 -11.62
C PHE A 226 -1.94 -17.94 -12.48
N LEU A 227 -1.21 -16.87 -12.19
CA LEU A 227 0.08 -16.61 -12.82
C LEU A 227 1.11 -17.69 -12.50
N SER A 228 1.16 -18.18 -11.26
CA SER A 228 2.16 -19.18 -10.86
C SER A 228 1.93 -20.56 -11.42
N ILE A 229 0.68 -20.89 -11.78
CA ILE A 229 0.31 -22.14 -12.45
C ILE A 229 0.08 -21.97 -13.97
N GLY A 230 0.39 -20.80 -14.54
CA GLY A 230 0.27 -20.53 -15.99
C GLY A 230 -1.17 -20.42 -16.53
N GLN A 231 -2.17 -20.26 -15.66
CA GLN A 231 -3.59 -20.23 -16.01
C GLN A 231 -4.08 -18.80 -16.34
N TYR A 232 -3.54 -18.19 -17.40
CA TYR A 232 -3.86 -16.81 -17.76
C TYR A 232 -5.34 -16.58 -18.11
N ALA A 233 -6.02 -17.58 -18.69
CA ALA A 233 -7.44 -17.50 -19.02
C ALA A 233 -8.31 -17.30 -17.76
N SER A 234 -7.95 -17.93 -16.65
CA SER A 234 -8.66 -17.83 -15.38
C SER A 234 -8.60 -16.43 -14.76
N ILE A 235 -7.54 -15.66 -15.06
CA ILE A 235 -7.47 -14.24 -14.71
C ILE A 235 -8.58 -13.48 -15.44
N GLY A 236 -8.71 -13.67 -16.76
CA GLY A 236 -9.79 -13.08 -17.55
C GLY A 236 -11.18 -13.44 -17.03
N PHE A 237 -11.38 -14.71 -16.63
CA PHE A 237 -12.63 -15.17 -16.03
C PHE A 237 -13.01 -14.39 -14.75
N ILE A 238 -12.07 -14.18 -13.83
CA ILE A 238 -12.31 -13.38 -12.62
C ILE A 238 -12.70 -11.95 -12.97
N MET A 239 -12.00 -11.33 -13.93
CA MET A 239 -12.27 -9.94 -14.33
C MET A 239 -13.66 -9.78 -14.96
N THR A 240 -14.08 -10.76 -15.76
CA THR A 240 -15.42 -10.81 -16.35
C THR A 240 -16.48 -11.03 -15.27
N ALA A 241 -16.29 -12.01 -14.38
CA ALA A 241 -17.22 -12.30 -13.28
C ALA A 241 -17.44 -11.06 -12.38
N LYS A 242 -16.36 -10.34 -12.06
CA LYS A 242 -16.42 -9.07 -11.31
C LYS A 242 -17.26 -8.00 -12.03
N SER A 243 -17.10 -7.89 -13.34
CA SER A 243 -17.80 -6.90 -14.16
C SER A 243 -19.29 -7.23 -14.30
N ILE A 244 -19.64 -8.52 -14.44
CA ILE A 244 -21.03 -8.99 -14.43
C ILE A 244 -21.70 -8.67 -13.08
N ALA A 245 -21.03 -8.96 -11.96
CA ALA A 245 -21.56 -8.68 -10.62
C ALA A 245 -21.80 -7.18 -10.35
N ARG A 246 -21.20 -6.28 -11.14
CA ARG A 246 -21.36 -4.82 -11.03
C ARG A 246 -22.05 -4.18 -12.23
N TYR A 247 -22.57 -4.98 -13.16
CA TYR A 247 -23.10 -4.51 -14.44
C TYR A 247 -24.17 -3.43 -14.27
N ASP A 248 -25.13 -3.63 -13.36
CA ASP A 248 -26.21 -2.67 -13.13
C ASP A 248 -25.68 -1.26 -12.79
N LYS A 249 -24.74 -1.15 -11.85
CA LYS A 249 -24.14 0.12 -11.45
C LYS A 249 -23.26 0.73 -12.54
N ILE A 250 -22.51 -0.11 -13.27
CA ILE A 250 -21.67 0.32 -14.40
C ILE A 250 -22.54 0.90 -15.52
N SER A 251 -23.67 0.25 -15.83
CA SER A 251 -24.57 0.67 -16.92
C SER A 251 -25.32 1.97 -16.62
N LYS A 252 -25.59 2.26 -15.35
CA LYS A 252 -26.40 3.40 -14.90
C LYS A 252 -25.59 4.67 -14.59
N SER A 253 -24.27 4.56 -14.43
CA SER A 253 -23.42 5.71 -14.05
C SER A 253 -22.09 5.67 -14.79
N GLN A 254 -21.88 6.62 -15.70
CA GLN A 254 -20.63 6.77 -16.43
C GLN A 254 -19.45 7.04 -15.47
N GLU A 255 -19.63 7.92 -14.49
CA GLU A 255 -18.59 8.24 -13.49
C GLU A 255 -18.17 6.99 -12.70
N PHE A 256 -19.14 6.15 -12.31
CA PHE A 256 -18.84 4.88 -11.65
C PHE A 256 -18.16 3.88 -12.59
N ALA A 257 -18.59 3.79 -13.85
CA ALA A 257 -18.01 2.92 -14.85
C ALA A 257 -16.52 3.26 -15.08
N GLU A 258 -16.20 4.54 -15.26
CA GLU A 258 -14.83 5.03 -15.45
C GLU A 258 -13.95 4.71 -14.23
N TYR A 259 -14.42 5.04 -13.02
CA TYR A 259 -13.70 4.74 -11.78
C TYR A 259 -13.47 3.23 -11.58
N TYR A 260 -14.50 2.42 -11.85
CA TYR A 260 -14.44 0.97 -11.75
C TYR A 260 -13.43 0.37 -12.73
N LEU A 261 -13.48 0.79 -14.00
CA LEU A 261 -12.63 0.27 -15.06
C LEU A 261 -11.16 0.63 -14.82
N VAL A 262 -10.88 1.91 -14.52
CA VAL A 262 -9.53 2.38 -14.20
C VAL A 262 -8.97 1.63 -13.01
N GLY A 263 -9.75 1.44 -11.93
CA GLY A 263 -9.25 0.73 -10.75
C GLY A 263 -9.02 -0.76 -10.95
N THR A 264 -9.89 -1.39 -11.73
CA THR A 264 -9.80 -2.82 -12.03
C THR A 264 -8.59 -3.11 -12.93
N LEU A 265 -8.38 -2.31 -13.99
CA LEU A 265 -7.21 -2.45 -14.88
C LEU A 265 -5.90 -2.07 -14.20
N ALA A 266 -5.86 -0.97 -13.44
CA ALA A 266 -4.65 -0.56 -12.72
C ALA A 266 -4.24 -1.61 -11.67
N SER A 267 -5.19 -2.20 -10.95
CA SER A 267 -4.92 -3.29 -9.98
C SER A 267 -4.40 -4.55 -10.66
N LEU A 268 -4.95 -4.91 -11.83
CA LEU A 268 -4.47 -6.05 -12.62
C LEU A 268 -3.03 -5.82 -13.09
N ILE A 269 -2.75 -4.68 -13.74
CA ILE A 269 -1.41 -4.32 -14.21
C ILE A 269 -0.41 -4.32 -13.05
N ALA A 270 -0.77 -3.73 -11.92
CA ALA A 270 0.10 -3.71 -10.75
C ALA A 270 0.42 -5.11 -10.22
N ALA A 271 -0.57 -6.02 -10.19
CA ALA A 271 -0.35 -7.41 -9.77
C ALA A 271 0.55 -8.18 -10.76
N LEU A 272 0.32 -8.01 -12.07
CA LEU A 272 1.14 -8.62 -13.12
C LEU A 272 2.60 -8.16 -13.03
N VAL A 273 2.83 -6.84 -13.03
CA VAL A 273 4.17 -6.25 -12.96
C VAL A 273 4.89 -6.67 -11.69
N THR A 274 4.22 -6.65 -10.54
CA THR A 274 4.80 -7.08 -9.26
C THR A 274 5.21 -8.55 -9.31
N TYR A 275 4.35 -9.42 -9.83
CA TYR A 275 4.66 -10.85 -9.95
C TYR A 275 5.89 -11.09 -10.84
N PHE A 276 5.90 -10.53 -12.05
CA PHE A 276 7.03 -10.72 -12.96
C PHE A 276 8.32 -10.12 -12.41
N PHE A 277 8.25 -8.94 -11.78
CA PHE A 277 9.40 -8.33 -11.10
C PHE A 277 10.00 -9.28 -10.05
N ILE A 278 9.18 -9.85 -9.17
CA ILE A 278 9.65 -10.70 -8.08
C ILE A 278 10.14 -12.07 -8.55
N PHE A 279 9.47 -12.70 -9.52
CA PHE A 279 9.79 -14.08 -9.90
C PHE A 279 10.75 -14.19 -11.09
N THR A 280 10.96 -13.10 -11.84
CA THR A 280 11.85 -13.06 -13.00
C THR A 280 13.11 -12.23 -12.75
N LEU A 281 12.99 -11.05 -12.12
CA LEU A 281 14.15 -10.14 -11.94
C LEU A 281 14.85 -10.30 -10.58
N LEU A 282 14.11 -10.66 -9.53
CA LEU A 282 14.60 -10.79 -8.16
C LEU A 282 14.82 -12.26 -7.80
#